data_AF-I2H020-F1
#
_entry.id   AF-I2H020-F1
#
_cell.length_a   1.000
_cell.length_b   1.000
_cell.length_c   1.000
_cell.angle_alpha   90.00
_cell.angle_beta   90.00
_cell.angle_gamma   90.00
#
_symmetry.space_group_name_H-M   'P 1'
#
loop_
_entity.id
_entity.type
_entity.pdbx_description
1 polymer ?
#
loop_
_entity_poly.entity_id
_entity_poly.type
_entity_poly.pdbx_seq_one_letter_code
_entity_poly.pdbx_strand_id
1 'polypeptide(L)'
;MQPKNVQERLESLNAIDARLCAMTDRAAEVVTTFSELKRGNESLKPTFQQNIKNFYADLQEISRQLHEELRVLDENIGTTLLPIVVKKKALGQDDDKLREQLSLLEEVLEENKETGSLAA
;
A
#
# COMPACT_ATOMS: atom_id res chain seq x y z
N MET A 1 1.10 0.30 15.14
CA MET A 1 1.13 -0.84 14.20
C MET A 1 -0.02 -0.68 13.23
N GLN A 2 0.22 -0.72 11.92
CA GLN A 2 -0.87 -0.62 10.94
C GLN A 2 -1.75 -1.88 10.98
N PRO A 3 -3.07 -1.79 10.77
CA PRO A 3 -3.94 -2.96 10.74
C PRO A 3 -3.50 -3.91 9.62
N LYS A 4 -3.47 -5.24 9.86
CA LYS A 4 -3.04 -6.26 8.88
C LYS A 4 -3.76 -6.13 7.53
N ASN A 5 -5.05 -5.78 7.55
CA ASN A 5 -5.85 -5.56 6.36
C ASN A 5 -5.35 -4.39 5.48
N VAL A 6 -4.81 -3.33 6.10
CA VAL A 6 -4.22 -2.19 5.36
C VAL A 6 -2.90 -2.59 4.71
N GLN A 7 -2.14 -3.48 5.34
CA GLN A 7 -0.86 -3.95 4.82
C GLN A 7 -1.03 -4.86 3.60
N GLU A 8 -1.96 -5.81 3.64
CA GLU A 8 -2.34 -6.65 2.50
C GLU A 8 -2.82 -5.79 1.31
N ARG A 9 -3.54 -4.70 1.59
CA ARG A 9 -3.98 -3.76 0.56
C ARG A 9 -2.85 -2.90 -0.01
N LEU A 10 -1.88 -2.49 0.83
CA LEU A 10 -0.67 -1.82 0.35
C LEU A 10 0.16 -2.75 -0.55
N GLU A 11 0.22 -4.04 -0.22
CA GLU A 11 0.86 -5.06 -1.04
C GLU A 11 0.14 -5.26 -2.38
N SER A 12 -1.20 -5.28 -2.39
CA SER A 12 -2.01 -5.29 -3.62
C SER A 12 -1.71 -4.07 -4.50
N LEU A 13 -1.67 -2.87 -3.90
CA LEU A 13 -1.35 -1.64 -4.62
C LEU A 13 0.07 -1.65 -5.21
N ASN A 14 1.06 -2.12 -4.44
CA ASN A 14 2.44 -2.28 -4.91
C ASN A 14 2.53 -3.30 -6.06
N ALA A 15 1.73 -4.36 -6.02
CA ALA A 15 1.68 -5.33 -7.11
C ALA A 15 1.09 -4.72 -8.40
N ILE A 16 0.11 -3.83 -8.28
CA ILE A 16 -0.43 -3.06 -9.42
C ILE A 16 0.64 -2.12 -10.00
N ASP A 17 1.39 -1.41 -9.15
CA ASP A 17 2.50 -0.55 -9.59
C ASP A 17 3.58 -1.34 -10.34
N ALA A 18 3.96 -2.52 -9.84
CA ALA A 18 4.91 -3.39 -10.52
C ALA A 18 4.40 -3.83 -11.91
N ARG A 19 3.09 -4.10 -12.04
CA ARG A 19 2.46 -4.42 -13.33
C ARG A 19 2.45 -3.22 -14.28
N LEU A 20 2.24 -2.00 -13.78
CA LEU A 20 2.33 -0.75 -14.56
C LEU A 20 3.74 -0.51 -15.12
N CYS A 21 4.78 -0.75 -14.31
CA CYS A 21 6.16 -0.72 -14.78
C CYS A 21 6.39 -1.75 -15.90
N ALA A 22 5.98 -2.99 -15.70
CA ALA A 22 6.11 -4.04 -16.72
C ALA A 22 5.32 -3.70 -18.01
N MET A 23 4.17 -3.04 -17.90
CA MET A 23 3.39 -2.56 -19.05
C MET A 23 4.15 -1.47 -19.82
N THR A 24 4.89 -0.62 -19.12
CA THR A 24 5.74 0.42 -19.72
C THR A 24 6.91 -0.21 -20.49
N ASP A 25 7.52 -1.25 -19.93
CA ASP A 25 8.56 -2.02 -20.62
C ASP A 25 8.02 -2.67 -21.90
N ARG A 26 6.82 -3.28 -21.84
CA ARG A 26 6.13 -3.83 -23.02
C ARG A 26 5.82 -2.75 -24.07
N ALA A 27 5.46 -1.54 -23.65
CA ALA A 27 5.26 -0.43 -24.59
C ALA A 27 6.56 -0.08 -25.33
N ALA A 28 7.70 -0.10 -24.63
CA ALA A 28 9.01 0.08 -25.26
C ALA A 28 9.28 -1.03 -26.30
N GLU A 29 8.96 -2.29 -25.98
CA GLU A 29 9.07 -3.42 -26.93
C GLU A 29 8.14 -3.28 -28.14
N VAL A 30 6.92 -2.76 -27.96
CA VAL A 30 5.98 -2.48 -29.06
C VAL A 30 6.56 -1.39 -29.99
N VAL A 31 7.19 -0.36 -29.44
CA VAL A 31 7.82 0.72 -30.22
C VAL A 31 9.05 0.23 -30.99
N THR A 32 9.88 -0.62 -30.38
CA THR A 32 11.05 -1.21 -31.06
C THR A 32 10.62 -2.15 -32.18
N THR A 33 9.70 -3.07 -31.91
CA THR A 33 9.15 -3.99 -32.93
C THR A 33 8.45 -3.25 -34.06
N PHE A 34 7.73 -2.16 -33.78
CA PHE A 34 7.15 -1.29 -34.81
C PHE A 34 8.22 -0.62 -35.69
N SER A 35 9.31 -0.18 -35.08
CA SER A 35 10.43 0.45 -35.79
C SER A 35 11.12 -0.54 -36.73
N GLU A 36 11.26 -1.80 -36.33
CA GLU A 36 11.80 -2.89 -37.16
C GLU A 36 10.82 -3.31 -38.27
N LEU A 37 9.52 -3.30 -37.98
CA LEU A 37 8.47 -3.55 -38.98
C LEU A 37 8.52 -2.49 -40.09
N LYS A 38 8.66 -1.21 -39.71
CA LYS A 38 8.82 -0.08 -40.66
C LYS A 38 10.09 -0.16 -41.50
N ARG A 39 11.14 -0.83 -41.00
CA ARG A 39 12.38 -1.08 -41.75
C ARG A 39 12.26 -2.22 -42.76
N GLY A 40 11.07 -2.83 -42.91
CA GLY A 40 10.78 -3.85 -43.91
C GLY A 40 10.84 -5.28 -43.40
N ASN A 41 11.01 -5.49 -42.09
CA ASN A 41 11.04 -6.84 -41.52
C ASN A 41 9.62 -7.34 -41.17
N GLU A 42 8.88 -7.82 -42.18
CA GLU A 42 7.51 -8.31 -42.00
C GLU A 42 7.40 -9.57 -41.12
N SER A 43 8.50 -10.26 -40.86
CA SER A 43 8.52 -11.46 -40.00
C SER A 43 8.09 -11.18 -38.55
N LEU A 44 8.18 -9.92 -38.09
CA LEU A 44 7.84 -9.49 -36.73
C LEU A 44 6.38 -9.03 -36.57
N LYS A 45 5.60 -9.01 -37.65
CA LYS A 45 4.17 -8.65 -37.66
C LYS A 45 3.31 -9.44 -36.67
N PRO A 46 3.41 -10.78 -36.56
CA PRO A 46 2.63 -11.53 -35.56
C PRO A 46 3.04 -11.19 -34.13
N THR A 47 4.34 -11.00 -33.87
CA THR A 47 4.87 -10.61 -32.56
C THR A 47 4.36 -9.22 -32.14
N PHE A 48 4.38 -8.26 -33.06
CA PHE A 48 3.84 -6.92 -32.83
C PHE A 48 2.33 -6.94 -32.51
N GLN A 49 1.55 -7.70 -33.29
CA GLN A 49 0.11 -7.84 -33.04
C GLN A 49 -0.18 -8.49 -31.69
N GLN A 50 0.60 -9.50 -31.29
CA GLN A 50 0.45 -10.14 -29.99
C GLN A 50 0.83 -9.19 -28.84
N ASN A 51 1.94 -8.45 -28.98
CA ASN A 51 2.39 -7.50 -27.97
C ASN A 51 1.37 -6.37 -27.77
N ILE A 52 0.75 -5.87 -28.84
CA ILE A 52 -0.34 -4.89 -28.74
C ILE A 52 -1.56 -5.47 -28.03
N LYS A 53 -1.99 -6.67 -28.41
CA LYS A 53 -3.15 -7.32 -27.77
C LYS A 53 -2.91 -7.50 -26.28
N ASN A 54 -1.73 -7.99 -25.91
CA ASN A 54 -1.34 -8.16 -24.53
C ASN A 54 -1.34 -6.82 -23.79
N PHE A 55 -0.70 -5.78 -24.35
CA PHE A 55 -0.67 -4.44 -23.77
C PHE A 55 -2.07 -3.88 -23.45
N TYR A 56 -3.02 -3.99 -24.40
CA TYR A 56 -4.40 -3.54 -24.16
C TYR A 56 -5.13 -4.40 -23.12
N ALA A 57 -4.90 -5.72 -23.11
CA ALA A 57 -5.47 -6.62 -22.11
C ALA A 57 -4.94 -6.31 -20.70
N ASP A 58 -3.63 -6.09 -20.57
CA ASP A 58 -3.00 -5.70 -19.31
C ASP A 58 -3.54 -4.36 -18.79
N LEU A 59 -3.66 -3.37 -19.68
CA LEU A 59 -4.20 -2.05 -19.34
C LEU A 59 -5.64 -2.16 -18.82
N GLN A 60 -6.46 -2.99 -19.46
CA GLN A 60 -7.84 -3.23 -19.04
C GLN A 60 -7.89 -3.92 -17.67
N GLU A 61 -7.04 -4.91 -17.43
CA GLU A 61 -6.97 -5.62 -16.15
C GLU A 61 -6.49 -4.71 -15.02
N ILE A 62 -5.42 -3.94 -15.25
CA ILE A 62 -4.88 -2.96 -14.31
C ILE A 62 -5.95 -1.91 -13.98
N SER A 63 -6.61 -1.35 -14.99
CA SER A 63 -7.67 -0.34 -14.78
C SER A 63 -8.83 -0.89 -13.97
N ARG A 64 -9.20 -2.16 -14.16
CA ARG A 64 -10.24 -2.82 -13.35
C ARG A 64 -9.77 -3.01 -11.91
N GLN A 65 -8.56 -3.53 -11.71
CA GLN A 65 -7.99 -3.75 -10.37
C GLN A 65 -7.90 -2.45 -9.59
N LEU A 66 -7.42 -1.38 -10.22
CA LEU A 66 -7.30 -0.06 -9.58
C LEU A 66 -8.68 0.51 -9.22
N HIS A 67 -9.69 0.28 -10.07
CA HIS A 67 -11.07 0.68 -9.78
C HIS A 67 -11.69 -0.11 -8.62
N GLU A 68 -11.44 -1.42 -8.55
CA GLU A 68 -11.87 -2.26 -7.43
C GLU A 68 -11.17 -1.83 -6.12
N GLU A 69 -9.86 -1.57 -6.17
CA GLU A 69 -9.09 -1.09 -5.02
C GLU A 69 -9.58 0.30 -4.55
N LEU A 70 -9.94 1.19 -5.47
CA LEU A 70 -10.58 2.49 -5.16
C LEU A 70 -11.94 2.29 -4.51
N ARG A 71 -12.78 1.42 -5.06
CA ARG A 71 -14.11 1.12 -4.50
C ARG A 71 -14.01 0.54 -3.08
N VAL A 72 -13.07 -0.37 -2.84
CA VAL A 72 -12.82 -0.92 -1.50
C VAL A 72 -12.25 0.16 -0.57
N LEU A 73 -11.52 1.15 -1.08
CA LEU A 73 -11.11 2.32 -0.29
C LEU A 73 -12.35 3.18 0.06
N ASP A 74 -13.18 3.49 -0.95
CA ASP A 74 -14.58 3.93 -0.92
C ASP A 74 -15.36 3.42 0.31
N GLU A 75 -15.56 2.11 0.33
CA GLU A 75 -16.36 1.40 1.31
C GLU A 75 -15.71 1.38 2.72
N ASN A 76 -14.38 1.50 2.79
CA ASN A 76 -13.62 1.55 4.04
C ASN A 76 -13.38 2.97 4.57
N ILE A 77 -13.62 4.01 3.76
CA ILE A 77 -13.63 5.42 4.20
C ILE A 77 -14.98 5.68 4.87
N GLY A 78 -15.01 5.64 6.20
CA GLY A 78 -16.21 5.89 7.00
C GLY A 78 -16.69 4.69 7.82
N THR A 79 -16.22 3.48 7.52
CA THR A 79 -16.17 2.38 8.49
C THR A 79 -14.86 2.46 9.28
N THR A 80 -14.86 1.97 10.52
CA THR A 80 -13.92 2.24 11.64
C THR A 80 -12.42 1.90 11.40
N LEU A 81 -12.00 1.63 10.16
CA LEU A 81 -10.67 1.10 9.81
C LEU A 81 -9.71 2.15 9.25
N LEU A 82 -10.21 3.15 8.53
CA LEU A 82 -9.40 4.27 8.05
C LEU A 82 -9.94 5.56 8.65
N PRO A 83 -9.11 6.39 9.30
CA PRO A 83 -9.56 7.67 9.78
C PRO A 83 -10.14 8.46 8.61
N ILE A 84 -11.37 8.94 8.78
CA ILE A 84 -12.04 9.93 7.91
C ILE A 84 -10.99 10.95 7.52
N VAL A 85 -10.95 11.39 6.26
CA VAL A 85 -9.98 12.33 5.68
C VAL A 85 -9.60 13.49 6.63
N VAL A 86 -8.67 13.26 7.55
CA VAL A 86 -8.11 14.29 8.42
C VAL A 86 -6.60 14.22 8.28
N LYS A 87 -6.03 15.38 7.93
CA LYS A 87 -4.60 15.67 7.93
C LYS A 87 -3.90 14.93 9.06
N LYS A 88 -2.70 14.38 8.78
CA LYS A 88 -1.79 13.79 9.77
C LYS A 88 -1.72 14.69 11.02
N LYS A 89 -2.53 14.39 12.03
CA LYS A 89 -2.42 14.98 13.37
C LYS A 89 -1.32 14.22 14.11
N ALA A 90 -0.78 14.84 15.16
CA ALA A 90 0.22 14.23 16.03
C ALA A 90 -0.39 13.02 16.77
N LEU A 91 -0.32 11.85 16.13
CA LEU A 91 -0.63 10.56 16.74
C LEU A 91 0.55 10.21 17.65
N GLY A 92 0.33 10.11 18.96
CA GLY A 92 1.37 9.73 19.93
C GLY A 92 1.30 10.49 21.25
N GLN A 93 0.80 11.73 21.25
CA GLN A 93 0.73 12.54 22.47
C GLN A 93 -0.11 11.88 23.57
N ASP A 94 -1.20 11.21 23.20
CA ASP A 94 -2.09 10.58 24.16
C ASP A 94 -1.45 9.33 24.79
N ASP A 95 -0.78 8.51 23.97
CA ASP A 95 -0.06 7.32 24.43
C ASP A 95 1.16 7.69 25.29
N ASP A 96 1.88 8.75 24.91
CA ASP A 96 3.05 9.23 25.66
C ASP A 96 2.64 9.74 27.04
N LYS A 97 1.55 10.52 27.14
CA LYS A 97 0.99 10.96 28.43
C LYS A 97 0.49 9.80 29.27
N LEU A 98 -0.16 8.81 28.66
CA LEU A 98 -0.66 7.64 29.39
C LEU A 98 0.50 6.81 29.96
N ARG A 99 1.57 6.62 29.18
CA ARG A 99 2.78 5.91 29.62
C ARG A 99 3.50 6.63 30.75
N GLU A 100 3.59 7.96 30.67
CA GLU A 100 4.17 8.78 31.74
C GLU A 100 3.40 8.60 33.06
N GLN A 101 2.07 8.65 33.02
CA GLN A 101 1.23 8.44 34.20
C GLN A 101 1.32 7.01 34.74
N LEU A 102 1.40 6.00 33.87
CA LEU A 102 1.61 4.61 34.29
C LEU A 102 2.98 4.41 34.97
N SER A 103 4.03 5.02 34.43
CA SER A 103 5.37 4.96 35.02
C SER A 103 5.43 5.60 36.40
N LEU A 104 4.78 6.76 36.59
CA LEU A 104 4.67 7.43 37.88
C LEU A 104 3.86 6.59 38.89
N LEU A 105 2.82 5.91 38.43
CA LEU A 105 2.00 5.05 39.27
C LEU A 105 2.77 3.79 39.70
N GLU A 106 3.57 3.21 38.81
CA GLU A 106 4.48 2.09 39.11
C GLU A 106 5.52 2.49 40.15
N GLU A 107 6.14 3.67 40.01
CA GLU A 107 7.13 4.20 40.96
C GLU A 107 6.54 4.37 42.38
N VAL A 108 5.35 4.97 42.49
CA VAL A 108 4.64 5.12 43.78
C VAL A 108 4.22 3.79 44.39
N LEU A 109 3.91 2.79 43.55
CA LEU A 109 3.59 1.42 44.01
C LEU A 109 4.82 0.69 44.54
N GLU A 110 6.00 0.93 43.97
CA GLU A 110 7.26 0.38 44.48
C GLU A 110 7.69 1.05 45.79
N GLU A 111 7.62 2.38 45.88
CA GLU A 111 7.91 3.12 47.12
C GLU A 111 7.00 2.72 48.29
N ASN A 112 5.72 2.45 48.02
CA ASN A 112 4.78 1.97 49.05
C ASN A 112 5.06 0.52 49.48
N LYS A 113 5.60 -0.33 48.60
CA LYS A 113 6.03 -1.69 48.97
C LYS A 113 7.26 -1.68 49.86
N GLU A 114 8.20 -0.77 49.60
CA GLU A 114 9.41 -0.63 50.42
C GLU A 114 9.11 -0.03 51.81
N THR A 115 8.23 0.98 51.87
CA THR A 115 7.82 1.58 53.15
C THR A 115 6.88 0.70 53.97
N GLY A 116 6.06 -0.15 53.32
CA GLY A 116 5.27 -1.19 54.00
C GLY A 116 6.11 -2.33 54.60
N SER A 117 7.32 -2.59 54.07
CA SER A 117 8.26 -3.57 54.62
C SER A 117 9.04 -3.06 55.83
N LEU A 118 9.10 -1.74 56.06
CA LEU A 118 9.76 -1.11 57.21
C LEU A 118 8.81 -0.90 58.41
N ALA A 119 7.52 -1.20 58.25
CA ALA A 119 6.48 -1.06 59.26
C ALA A 119 5.89 -2.40 59.74
N ALA A 120 6.56 -3.53 59.50
CA ALA A 120 6.22 -4.86 60.00
C ALA A 120 7.34 -5.42 60.88
#